data_AF-A0A953P4X6-F1
#
_entry.id   AF-A0A953P4X6-F1
#
_cell.length_a   1.000
_cell.length_b   1.000
_cell.length_c   1.000
_cell.angle_alpha   90.00
_cell.angle_beta   90.00
_cell.angle_gamma   90.00
#
_symmetry.space_group_name_H-M   'P 1'
#
loop_
_entity.id
_entity.type
_entity.pdbx_description
1 polymer ?
#
loop_
_entity_poly.entity_id
_entity_poly.type
_entity_poly.pdbx_seq_one_letter_code
_entity_poly.pdbx_strand_id
1 'polypeptide(L)'
;METFLTVLFASAVTFLFVRGYLKKLTGAKKAARPAPVAAPVAASFAGTGKMRPCPRCAKPIGEASAFCSHCGAALAMWSVHRAAVNTPVAGAAKGKPKPVINASLCIGCGSCIEACPETGALEMAGGKAILSHPERCTGHAKCAEVCPTQGILYSYDGALQTVRVPMVKDNFETNVAGLFIVGELGGMGLIKTAVNEGKLVMDHVKKRVGRAEPAAAEGSDPETLRDVLIVGAGPAGLSAALTAHQYGLDYVAIEQGEIASTIRHYPRHKFLMAEPLQIPLYGPLYVSDGTKEALLAVWETIVSNTGVRVRTNERVENVKRDGSGFVVATSKGNYRAKNVILALGRRGTPRMLGVPGEELGKVAYSLIEAESYAGKKILVVGGGDSALEAAVGLSKHKRNQVTLSYRGGSFERARERNRKFIAEAEAQGLLTVRRNSQVKEIRADAVVLEAAGQAMEVPNDYVFALIGGVSPEEFLQKTGVEIVEKALAMAGEPAFS
;
A
#
# COMPACT_ATOMS: atom_id res chain seq x y z
N MET A 1 -26.97 40.25 19.82
CA MET A 1 -26.81 40.97 18.53
C MET A 1 -25.34 41.25 18.24
N GLU A 2 -24.56 41.69 19.22
CA GLU A 2 -23.10 41.93 19.08
C GLU A 2 -22.29 40.69 18.69
N THR A 3 -22.64 39.49 19.19
CA THR A 3 -21.96 38.21 18.88
C THR A 3 -22.18 37.76 17.43
N PHE A 4 -23.31 38.14 16.82
CA PHE A 4 -23.63 37.77 15.44
C PHE A 4 -22.91 38.68 14.44
N LEU A 5 -22.74 39.96 14.80
CA LEU A 5 -21.92 40.91 14.05
C LEU A 5 -20.43 40.54 14.09
N THR A 6 -19.91 40.02 15.20
CA THR A 6 -18.49 39.62 15.30
C THR A 6 -18.18 38.41 14.41
N VAL A 7 -19.08 37.42 14.32
CA VAL A 7 -18.90 36.26 13.43
C VAL A 7 -18.98 36.67 11.95
N LEU A 8 -19.94 37.54 11.59
CA LEU A 8 -20.03 38.10 10.23
C LEU A 8 -18.79 38.92 9.85
N PHE A 9 -18.24 39.71 10.79
CA PHE A 9 -17.01 40.45 10.56
C PHE A 9 -15.80 39.54 10.40
N ALA A 10 -15.67 38.50 11.23
CA ALA A 10 -14.58 37.52 11.14
C ALA A 10 -14.64 36.72 9.81
N SER A 11 -15.83 36.33 9.37
CA SER A 11 -16.02 35.67 8.07
C SER A 11 -15.74 36.61 6.89
N ALA A 12 -16.14 37.88 6.97
CA ALA A 12 -15.88 38.87 5.92
C ALA A 12 -14.38 39.21 5.82
N VAL A 13 -13.68 39.34 6.95
CA VAL A 13 -12.23 39.58 7.00
C VAL A 13 -11.47 38.38 6.45
N THR A 14 -11.87 37.15 6.81
CA THR A 14 -11.27 35.92 6.28
C THR A 14 -11.47 35.80 4.77
N PHE A 15 -12.67 36.12 4.28
CA PHE A 15 -12.99 36.11 2.84
C PHE A 15 -12.18 37.14 2.05
N LEU A 16 -12.00 38.36 2.60
CA LEU A 16 -11.16 39.40 2.01
C LEU A 16 -9.67 39.03 2.03
N PHE A 17 -9.19 38.36 3.09
CA PHE A 17 -7.81 37.90 3.21
C PHE A 17 -7.50 36.78 2.20
N VAL A 18 -8.39 35.79 2.06
CA VAL A 18 -8.28 34.71 1.06
C VAL A 18 -8.34 35.27 -0.35
N ARG A 19 -9.22 36.23 -0.63
CA ARG A 19 -9.32 36.89 -1.94
C ARG A 19 -8.10 37.76 -2.26
N GLY A 20 -7.51 38.41 -1.25
CA GLY A 20 -6.24 39.15 -1.37
C GLY A 20 -5.05 38.22 -1.63
N TYR A 21 -5.01 37.07 -0.97
CA TYR A 21 -4.00 36.03 -1.17
C TYR A 21 -4.09 35.41 -2.57
N LEU A 22 -5.31 35.12 -3.05
CA LEU A 22 -5.56 34.65 -4.42
C LEU A 22 -5.22 35.72 -5.48
N LYS A 23 -5.43 37.01 -5.19
CA LYS A 23 -4.96 38.12 -6.05
C LYS A 23 -3.43 38.22 -6.10
N LYS A 24 -2.72 37.91 -5.02
CA LYS A 24 -1.24 37.84 -5.01
C LYS A 24 -0.73 36.63 -5.81
N LEU A 25 -1.41 35.49 -5.77
CA LEU A 25 -1.09 34.31 -6.59
C LEU A 25 -1.33 34.56 -8.09
N THR A 26 -2.32 35.38 -8.44
CA THR A 26 -2.65 35.72 -9.84
C THR A 26 -1.93 36.98 -10.36
N GLY A 27 -1.28 37.75 -9.48
CA GLY A 27 -0.57 39.00 -9.79
C GLY A 27 0.95 38.86 -9.97
N ALA A 28 1.52 37.66 -9.78
CA ALA A 28 2.88 37.38 -10.21
C ALA A 28 2.93 37.47 -11.75
N LYS A 29 3.77 38.39 -12.24
CA LYS A 29 4.01 38.76 -13.65
C LYS A 29 3.65 37.65 -14.63
N LYS A 30 2.95 38.02 -15.72
CA LYS A 30 2.86 37.26 -16.98
C LYS A 30 4.27 36.85 -17.42
N ALA A 31 4.79 35.75 -16.89
CA ALA A 31 5.75 34.93 -17.59
C ALA A 31 5.01 34.51 -18.86
N ALA A 32 5.60 34.81 -20.01
CA ALA A 32 5.07 34.40 -21.30
C ALA A 32 4.55 32.97 -21.18
N ARG A 33 3.28 32.74 -21.56
CA ARG A 33 2.81 31.38 -21.79
C ARG A 33 3.90 30.73 -22.62
N PRO A 34 4.58 29.65 -22.15
CA PRO A 34 5.35 28.86 -23.07
C PRO A 34 4.37 28.52 -24.19
N ALA A 35 4.80 28.75 -25.45
CA ALA A 35 4.07 28.27 -26.61
C ALA A 35 3.54 26.87 -26.29
N PRO A 36 2.29 26.52 -26.65
CA PRO A 36 1.77 25.20 -26.37
C PRO A 36 2.84 24.22 -26.81
N VAL A 37 3.53 23.61 -25.83
CA VAL A 37 4.47 22.55 -26.12
C VAL A 37 3.55 21.55 -26.75
N ALA A 38 3.71 21.36 -28.06
CA ALA A 38 2.93 20.42 -28.84
C ALA A 38 2.75 19.21 -27.93
N ALA A 39 1.49 18.87 -27.64
CA ALA A 39 1.15 17.69 -26.85
C ALA A 39 2.17 16.64 -27.24
N PRO A 40 3.00 16.11 -26.30
CA PRO A 40 4.06 15.19 -26.68
C PRO A 40 3.34 14.18 -27.54
N VAL A 41 3.70 14.21 -28.83
CA VAL A 41 3.11 13.37 -29.86
C VAL A 41 3.02 12.05 -29.17
N ALA A 42 1.79 11.57 -28.92
CA ALA A 42 1.55 10.32 -28.23
C ALA A 42 2.59 9.41 -28.84
N ALA A 43 3.64 9.09 -28.07
CA ALA A 43 4.76 8.37 -28.62
C ALA A 43 4.08 7.06 -28.90
N SER A 44 3.73 6.92 -30.17
CA SER A 44 3.25 5.70 -30.74
C SER A 44 4.47 4.84 -30.49
N PHE A 45 4.41 4.07 -29.40
CA PHE A 45 5.04 2.79 -29.37
C PHE A 45 4.37 2.01 -30.50
N ALA A 46 4.72 2.38 -31.74
CA ALA A 46 4.70 1.55 -32.91
C ALA A 46 5.84 0.54 -32.72
N GLY A 47 5.81 -0.18 -31.58
CA GLY A 47 6.15 -1.58 -31.66
C GLY A 47 5.16 -2.16 -32.67
N THR A 48 5.67 -2.95 -33.58
CA THR A 48 4.95 -3.67 -34.65
C THR A 48 3.99 -4.73 -34.07
N GLY A 49 3.26 -4.39 -33.01
CA GLY A 49 2.88 -5.28 -31.92
C GLY A 49 1.50 -5.85 -32.13
N LYS A 50 1.39 -7.16 -31.97
CA LYS A 50 0.13 -7.90 -31.99
C LYS A 50 -0.85 -7.24 -31.00
N MET A 51 -2.13 -7.25 -31.35
CA MET A 51 -3.20 -6.84 -30.43
C MET A 51 -3.76 -8.07 -29.72
N ARG A 52 -4.17 -7.89 -28.48
CA ARG A 52 -4.93 -8.91 -27.71
C ARG A 52 -6.25 -8.33 -27.22
N PRO A 53 -7.29 -9.15 -27.00
CA PRO A 53 -8.52 -8.67 -26.36
C PRO A 53 -8.26 -8.37 -24.88
N CYS A 54 -8.81 -7.26 -24.39
CA CYS A 54 -8.82 -6.97 -22.96
C CYS A 54 -9.60 -8.08 -22.23
N PRO A 55 -9.05 -8.68 -21.16
CA PRO A 55 -9.70 -9.79 -20.47
C PRO A 55 -11.02 -9.38 -19.78
N ARG A 56 -11.24 -8.09 -19.52
CA ARG A 56 -12.47 -7.55 -18.93
C ARG A 56 -13.49 -7.11 -19.98
N CYS A 57 -13.10 -6.19 -20.87
CA CYS A 57 -14.05 -5.54 -21.79
C CYS A 57 -13.99 -6.05 -23.23
N ALA A 58 -13.17 -7.06 -23.52
CA ALA A 58 -12.92 -7.64 -24.84
C ALA A 58 -12.39 -6.69 -25.93
N LYS A 59 -12.37 -5.37 -25.70
CA LYS A 59 -11.81 -4.39 -26.62
C LYS A 59 -10.31 -4.63 -26.88
N PRO A 60 -9.83 -4.37 -28.11
CA PRO A 60 -8.47 -4.68 -28.49
C PRO A 60 -7.48 -3.71 -27.82
N ILE A 61 -6.38 -4.25 -27.31
CA ILE A 61 -5.31 -3.53 -26.62
C ILE A 61 -3.95 -4.04 -27.09
N GLY A 62 -2.90 -3.22 -26.98
CA GLY A 62 -1.54 -3.65 -27.34
C GLY A 62 -1.07 -4.77 -26.43
N GLU A 63 -0.37 -5.77 -26.99
CA GLU A 63 0.11 -6.96 -26.26
C GLU A 63 0.90 -6.61 -24.99
N ALA A 64 1.80 -5.62 -25.05
CA ALA A 64 2.62 -5.15 -23.93
C ALA A 64 1.95 -4.11 -23.01
N SER A 65 0.67 -3.77 -23.21
CA SER A 65 0.01 -2.76 -22.39
C SER A 65 -0.08 -3.21 -20.93
N ALA A 66 0.29 -2.38 -19.96
CA ALA A 66 0.09 -2.68 -18.54
C ALA A 66 -1.38 -2.48 -18.11
N PHE A 67 -2.09 -1.58 -18.79
CA PHE A 67 -3.48 -1.22 -18.53
C PHE A 67 -4.32 -1.22 -19.81
N CYS A 68 -5.61 -1.51 -19.68
CA CYS A 68 -6.56 -1.31 -20.77
C CYS A 68 -6.91 0.17 -20.94
N SER A 69 -6.64 0.75 -22.10
CA SER A 69 -6.99 2.14 -22.45
C SER A 69 -8.50 2.42 -22.47
N HIS A 70 -9.34 1.39 -22.59
CA HIS A 70 -10.80 1.56 -22.66
C HIS A 70 -11.51 1.42 -21.32
N CYS A 71 -11.07 0.49 -20.46
CA CYS A 71 -11.76 0.19 -19.21
C CYS A 71 -10.89 0.35 -17.96
N GLY A 72 -9.61 0.72 -18.11
CA GLY A 72 -8.68 0.95 -17.00
C GLY A 72 -8.18 -0.32 -16.29
N ALA A 73 -8.58 -1.52 -16.74
CA ALA A 73 -8.19 -2.78 -16.09
C ALA A 73 -6.66 -2.94 -16.10
N ALA A 74 -6.07 -3.22 -14.92
CA ALA A 74 -4.69 -3.61 -14.77
C ALA A 74 -4.51 -5.06 -15.23
N LEU A 75 -3.76 -5.29 -16.30
CA LEU A 75 -3.75 -6.59 -16.96
C LEU A 75 -3.00 -7.67 -16.15
N ALA A 76 -1.93 -7.28 -15.47
CA ALA A 76 -1.19 -8.19 -14.58
C ALA A 76 -2.06 -8.66 -13.39
N MET A 77 -3.03 -7.86 -12.93
CA MET A 77 -3.97 -8.28 -11.88
C MET A 77 -4.90 -9.37 -12.40
N TRP A 78 -5.40 -9.24 -13.63
CA TRP A 78 -6.26 -10.26 -14.23
C TRP A 78 -5.55 -11.60 -14.43
N SER A 79 -4.23 -11.58 -14.64
CA SER A 79 -3.41 -12.78 -14.61
C SER A 79 -3.42 -13.44 -13.22
N VAL A 80 -3.43 -12.67 -12.13
CA VAL A 80 -3.59 -13.20 -10.75
C VAL A 80 -5.00 -13.75 -10.54
N HIS A 81 -6.06 -13.04 -10.95
CA HIS A 81 -7.43 -13.54 -10.75
C HIS A 81 -7.71 -14.82 -11.53
N ARG A 82 -7.21 -14.92 -12.77
CA ARG A 82 -7.41 -16.09 -13.64
C ARG A 82 -6.35 -17.19 -13.50
N ALA A 83 -5.31 -16.96 -12.70
CA ALA A 83 -4.29 -17.98 -12.42
C ALA A 83 -4.95 -19.22 -11.80
N ALA A 84 -4.48 -20.39 -12.22
CA ALA A 84 -4.95 -21.66 -11.70
C ALA A 84 -4.68 -21.75 -10.19
N VAL A 85 -5.68 -22.27 -9.48
CA VAL A 85 -5.66 -22.44 -8.02
C VAL A 85 -5.07 -23.82 -7.71
N ASN A 86 -4.19 -23.91 -6.71
CA ASN A 86 -3.61 -25.16 -6.20
C ASN A 86 -2.95 -26.03 -7.28
N THR A 87 -2.18 -25.42 -8.18
CA THR A 87 -1.47 -26.18 -9.23
C THR A 87 -0.22 -26.85 -8.65
N PRO A 88 -0.15 -28.19 -8.56
CA PRO A 88 1.11 -28.86 -8.27
C PRO A 88 2.11 -28.58 -9.41
N VAL A 89 3.33 -28.21 -9.05
CA VAL A 89 4.43 -28.02 -10.02
C VAL A 89 4.78 -29.41 -10.57
N ALA A 90 4.21 -29.77 -11.71
CA ALA A 90 4.46 -31.05 -12.36
C ALA A 90 5.63 -30.92 -13.35
N GLY A 91 6.75 -31.58 -13.03
CA GLY A 91 7.87 -31.81 -13.96
C GLY A 91 9.25 -31.53 -13.36
N ALA A 92 10.18 -32.46 -13.55
CA ALA A 92 11.61 -32.22 -13.30
C ALA A 92 12.13 -31.24 -14.37
N ALA A 93 12.24 -29.97 -14.00
CA ALA A 93 12.72 -28.91 -14.87
C ALA A 93 14.22 -29.09 -15.23
N LYS A 94 14.59 -28.72 -16.45
CA LYS A 94 15.93 -28.90 -17.04
C LYS A 94 16.60 -27.53 -17.21
N GLY A 95 17.32 -27.07 -16.20
CA GLY A 95 18.07 -25.82 -16.30
C GLY A 95 18.81 -25.43 -15.02
N LYS A 96 19.61 -24.37 -15.10
CA LYS A 96 20.21 -23.74 -13.90
C LYS A 96 19.11 -22.99 -13.14
N PRO A 97 18.99 -23.15 -11.80
CA PRO A 97 17.99 -22.41 -11.02
C PRO A 97 18.20 -20.91 -11.18
N LYS A 98 17.12 -20.20 -11.47
CA LYS A 98 17.10 -18.73 -11.53
C LYS A 98 16.37 -18.16 -10.32
N PRO A 99 16.86 -17.08 -9.71
CA PRO A 99 16.19 -16.46 -8.60
C PRO A 99 14.90 -15.80 -9.07
N VAL A 100 13.85 -15.95 -8.27
CA VAL A 100 12.55 -15.36 -8.47
C VAL A 100 12.27 -14.47 -7.27
N ILE A 101 12.16 -13.16 -7.51
CA ILE A 101 12.08 -12.16 -6.44
C ILE A 101 10.62 -11.80 -6.18
N ASN A 102 10.17 -12.03 -4.96
CA ASN A 102 8.86 -11.64 -4.48
C ASN A 102 8.88 -10.15 -4.14
N ALA A 103 8.35 -9.32 -5.04
CA ALA A 103 8.30 -7.87 -4.88
C ALA A 103 7.52 -7.42 -3.63
N SER A 104 6.57 -8.22 -3.13
CA SER A 104 5.81 -7.92 -1.91
C SER A 104 6.63 -8.15 -0.64
N LEU A 105 7.59 -9.08 -0.66
CA LEU A 105 8.50 -9.36 0.46
C LEU A 105 9.83 -8.61 0.35
N CYS A 106 10.21 -8.20 -0.84
CA CYS A 106 11.45 -7.48 -1.08
C CYS A 106 11.38 -6.10 -0.42
N ILE A 107 12.26 -5.85 0.56
CA ILE A 107 12.39 -4.55 1.23
C ILE A 107 13.40 -3.63 0.54
N GLY A 108 13.97 -4.04 -0.60
CA GLY A 108 14.90 -3.21 -1.36
C GLY A 108 16.21 -2.89 -0.64
N CYS A 109 16.79 -3.87 0.06
CA CYS A 109 18.04 -3.68 0.82
C CYS A 109 19.31 -3.99 0.03
N GLY A 110 19.19 -4.37 -1.25
CA GLY A 110 20.33 -4.65 -2.14
C GLY A 110 21.21 -5.87 -1.77
N SER A 111 20.99 -6.54 -0.63
CA SER A 111 21.88 -7.60 -0.14
C SER A 111 22.11 -8.72 -1.16
N CYS A 112 21.07 -9.09 -1.92
CA CYS A 112 21.16 -10.12 -2.96
C CYS A 112 22.05 -9.72 -4.13
N ILE A 113 22.15 -8.42 -4.43
CA ILE A 113 23.01 -7.87 -5.49
C ILE A 113 24.45 -7.82 -5.00
N GLU A 114 24.68 -7.31 -3.79
CA GLU A 114 26.02 -7.24 -3.18
C GLU A 114 26.68 -8.62 -3.01
N ALA A 115 25.87 -9.66 -2.71
CA ALA A 115 26.37 -11.03 -2.57
C ALA A 115 26.50 -11.79 -3.90
N CYS A 116 26.01 -11.23 -5.01
CA CYS A 116 26.07 -11.89 -6.30
C CYS A 116 27.46 -11.70 -6.93
N PRO A 117 28.21 -12.80 -7.21
CA PRO A 117 29.47 -12.71 -7.92
C PRO A 117 29.28 -12.34 -9.41
N GLU A 118 28.09 -12.58 -9.95
CA GLU A 118 27.76 -12.31 -11.36
C GLU A 118 27.31 -10.85 -11.53
N THR A 119 28.26 -9.98 -11.85
CA THR A 119 27.99 -8.55 -11.96
C THR A 119 26.92 -8.24 -13.02
N GLY A 120 25.88 -7.52 -12.59
CA GLY A 120 24.74 -7.15 -13.43
C GLY A 120 23.73 -8.25 -13.67
N ALA A 121 23.84 -9.44 -13.05
CA ALA A 121 22.76 -10.43 -13.10
C ALA A 121 21.51 -9.93 -12.35
N LEU A 122 21.72 -9.31 -11.18
CA LEU A 122 20.69 -8.69 -10.35
C LEU A 122 20.92 -7.19 -10.26
N GLU A 123 19.84 -6.41 -10.29
CA GLU A 123 19.87 -4.94 -10.18
C GLU A 123 18.73 -4.42 -9.30
N MET A 124 18.86 -3.18 -8.83
CA MET A 124 17.78 -2.46 -8.16
C MET A 124 16.99 -1.66 -9.19
N ALA A 125 15.69 -1.93 -9.29
CA ALA A 125 14.75 -1.15 -10.10
C ALA A 125 13.52 -0.82 -9.26
N GLY A 126 13.15 0.47 -9.21
CA GLY A 126 11.98 0.93 -8.43
C GLY A 126 12.04 0.57 -6.95
N GLY A 127 13.24 0.55 -6.34
CA GLY A 127 13.45 0.16 -4.94
C GLY A 127 13.24 -1.34 -4.68
N LYS A 128 13.18 -2.18 -5.72
CA LYS A 128 13.11 -3.64 -5.61
C LYS A 128 14.26 -4.29 -6.37
N ALA A 129 14.72 -5.43 -5.89
CA ALA A 129 15.66 -6.25 -6.64
C ALA A 129 14.94 -6.90 -7.83
N ILE A 130 15.59 -6.93 -9.00
CA ILE A 130 15.15 -7.59 -10.22
C ILE A 130 16.27 -8.47 -10.78
N LEU A 131 15.91 -9.52 -11.52
CA LEU A 131 16.83 -10.29 -12.36
C LEU A 131 16.90 -9.62 -13.73
N SER A 132 17.81 -8.66 -13.90
CA SER A 132 17.93 -7.85 -15.12
C SER A 132 18.53 -8.62 -16.28
N HIS A 133 19.56 -9.44 -16.01
CA HIS A 133 20.29 -10.23 -17.00
C HIS A 133 20.28 -11.73 -16.62
N PRO A 134 19.16 -12.45 -16.87
CA PRO A 134 19.01 -13.85 -16.50
C PRO A 134 20.10 -14.77 -17.06
N GLU A 135 20.66 -14.45 -18.23
CA GLU A 135 21.72 -15.19 -18.90
C GLU A 135 23.02 -15.23 -18.10
N ARG A 136 23.29 -14.20 -17.28
CA ARG A 136 24.48 -14.11 -16.42
C ARG A 136 24.35 -14.93 -15.14
N CYS A 137 23.13 -15.29 -14.72
CA CYS A 137 22.92 -16.03 -13.49
C CYS A 137 23.44 -17.47 -13.60
N THR A 138 24.45 -17.81 -12.81
CA THR A 138 25.04 -19.16 -12.75
C THR A 138 24.26 -20.14 -11.86
N GLY A 139 23.30 -19.66 -11.07
CA GLY A 139 22.44 -20.48 -10.20
C GLY A 139 23.08 -20.85 -8.86
N HIS A 140 24.09 -20.10 -8.41
CA HIS A 140 24.88 -20.34 -7.19
C HIS A 140 24.15 -20.04 -5.86
N ALA A 141 22.90 -19.59 -5.89
CA ALA A 141 22.02 -19.43 -4.73
C ALA A 141 22.38 -18.42 -3.60
N LYS A 142 23.55 -17.77 -3.62
CA LYS A 142 23.93 -16.79 -2.57
C LYS A 142 22.90 -15.66 -2.38
N CYS A 143 22.20 -15.25 -3.44
CA CYS A 143 21.19 -14.19 -3.38
C CYS A 143 20.03 -14.52 -2.42
N ALA A 144 19.50 -15.74 -2.42
CA ALA A 144 18.47 -16.11 -1.44
C ALA A 144 19.04 -16.39 -0.05
N GLU A 145 20.30 -16.84 0.05
CA GLU A 145 21.00 -17.06 1.33
C GLU A 145 21.20 -15.76 2.10
N VAL A 146 21.37 -14.62 1.43
CA VAL A 146 21.57 -13.33 2.10
C VAL A 146 20.30 -12.48 2.20
N CYS A 147 19.21 -12.88 1.53
CA CYS A 147 17.95 -12.14 1.54
C CYS A 147 17.32 -12.17 2.94
N PRO A 148 17.21 -11.04 3.65
CA PRO A 148 16.69 -11.02 5.01
C PRO A 148 15.22 -11.49 5.07
N THR A 149 14.39 -11.05 4.13
CA THR A 149 12.94 -11.33 4.13
C THR A 149 12.55 -12.66 3.51
N GLN A 150 13.53 -13.47 3.10
CA GLN A 150 13.29 -14.72 2.36
C GLN A 150 12.45 -14.54 1.09
N GLY A 151 12.45 -13.32 0.52
CA GLY A 151 11.68 -12.99 -0.67
C GLY A 151 12.25 -13.54 -1.97
N ILE A 152 13.31 -14.35 -1.96
CA ILE A 152 13.93 -14.90 -3.18
C ILE A 152 13.77 -16.41 -3.18
N LEU A 153 13.08 -16.92 -4.21
CA LEU A 153 12.87 -18.34 -4.48
C LEU A 153 13.67 -18.77 -5.71
N TYR A 154 13.64 -20.06 -6.07
CA TYR A 154 14.26 -20.57 -7.28
C TYR A 154 13.23 -21.19 -8.23
N SER A 155 13.43 -20.94 -9.52
CA SER A 155 12.70 -21.61 -10.59
C SER A 155 13.69 -22.30 -11.52
N TYR A 156 13.37 -23.52 -11.95
CA TYR A 156 14.25 -24.35 -12.77
C TYR A 156 13.82 -24.45 -14.24
N ASP A 157 12.60 -24.00 -14.60
CA ASP A 157 12.09 -23.75 -15.97
C ASP A 157 10.64 -23.26 -15.89
N GLY A 158 10.42 -21.95 -15.79
CA GLY A 158 9.07 -21.37 -15.85
C GLY A 158 8.13 -21.75 -14.68
N ALA A 159 8.67 -22.31 -13.59
CA ALA A 159 7.89 -22.67 -12.41
C ALA A 159 7.16 -21.43 -11.86
N LEU A 160 5.83 -21.55 -11.87
CA LEU A 160 4.87 -20.55 -11.47
C LEU A 160 5.08 -20.20 -9.99
N GLN A 161 5.21 -18.90 -9.67
CA GLN A 161 5.17 -18.46 -8.28
C GLN A 161 3.81 -18.83 -7.69
N THR A 162 3.73 -19.51 -6.55
CA THR A 162 2.45 -19.54 -5.82
C THR A 162 2.37 -18.33 -4.90
N VAL A 163 1.31 -17.55 -5.02
CA VAL A 163 0.96 -16.50 -4.05
C VAL A 163 -0.29 -16.89 -3.30
N ARG A 164 -0.28 -16.71 -1.98
CA ARG A 164 -1.47 -16.83 -1.15
C ARG A 164 -2.27 -15.53 -1.26
N VAL A 165 -3.45 -15.62 -1.85
CA VAL A 165 -4.36 -14.48 -2.08
C VAL A 165 -5.78 -14.90 -1.75
N PRO A 166 -6.67 -13.97 -1.37
CA PRO A 166 -8.08 -14.29 -1.26
C PRO A 166 -8.63 -14.76 -2.61
N MET A 167 -9.57 -15.70 -2.57
CA MET A 167 -10.33 -16.11 -3.74
C MET A 167 -11.23 -14.95 -4.17
N VAL A 168 -10.96 -14.42 -5.35
CA VAL A 168 -11.70 -13.29 -5.94
C VAL A 168 -11.97 -13.60 -7.40
N LYS A 169 -13.24 -13.48 -7.80
CA LYS A 169 -13.72 -13.63 -9.18
C LYS A 169 -13.35 -12.40 -10.03
N ASP A 170 -13.51 -12.51 -11.34
CA ASP A 170 -13.32 -11.42 -12.32
C ASP A 170 -14.16 -10.15 -12.03
N ASN A 171 -15.17 -10.19 -11.17
CA ASN A 171 -16.03 -9.06 -10.88
C ASN A 171 -15.75 -8.40 -9.52
N PHE A 172 -14.68 -8.75 -8.78
CA PHE A 172 -14.49 -8.20 -7.43
C PHE A 172 -14.88 -9.15 -6.31
N GLU A 173 -15.86 -10.01 -6.58
CA GLU A 173 -16.61 -10.73 -5.57
C GLU A 173 -15.82 -11.94 -5.09
N THR A 174 -15.89 -12.21 -3.79
CA THR A 174 -15.27 -13.38 -3.19
C THR A 174 -16.15 -14.61 -3.36
N ASN A 175 -15.79 -15.71 -2.69
CA ASN A 175 -16.68 -16.85 -2.48
C ASN A 175 -17.93 -16.49 -1.62
N VAL A 176 -17.91 -15.38 -0.89
CA VAL A 176 -19.05 -14.86 -0.11
C VAL A 176 -19.84 -13.85 -0.95
N ALA A 177 -21.08 -14.21 -1.31
CA ALA A 177 -21.92 -13.38 -2.18
C ALA A 177 -22.20 -11.98 -1.58
N GLY A 178 -21.94 -10.92 -2.35
CA GLY A 178 -22.06 -9.52 -1.91
C GLY A 178 -20.84 -8.97 -1.15
N LEU A 179 -19.82 -9.79 -0.91
CA LEU A 179 -18.53 -9.37 -0.35
C LEU A 179 -17.49 -9.27 -1.46
N PHE A 180 -16.83 -8.11 -1.56
CA PHE A 180 -15.88 -7.80 -2.62
C PHE A 180 -14.50 -7.44 -2.03
N ILE A 181 -13.42 -7.69 -2.77
CA ILE A 181 -12.05 -7.32 -2.36
C ILE A 181 -11.38 -6.52 -3.48
N VAL A 182 -10.76 -5.39 -3.11
CA VAL A 182 -10.02 -4.52 -4.03
C VAL A 182 -8.75 -3.97 -3.40
N GLY A 183 -7.89 -3.41 -4.24
CA GLY A 183 -6.58 -2.87 -3.89
C GLY A 183 -5.55 -3.96 -3.72
N GLU A 184 -4.59 -3.73 -2.83
CA GLU A 184 -3.43 -4.61 -2.65
C GLU A 184 -3.80 -6.05 -2.30
N LEU A 185 -4.94 -6.28 -1.63
CA LEU A 185 -5.44 -7.63 -1.33
C LEU A 185 -5.77 -8.44 -2.61
N GLY A 186 -6.19 -7.78 -3.69
CA GLY A 186 -6.54 -8.41 -4.96
C GLY A 186 -5.34 -8.92 -5.79
N GLY A 187 -4.11 -8.48 -5.49
CA GLY A 187 -2.93 -9.04 -6.13
C GLY A 187 -1.75 -8.08 -6.32
N MET A 188 -1.98 -6.78 -6.47
CA MET A 188 -0.91 -5.81 -6.76
C MET A 188 -1.07 -4.49 -5.99
N GLY A 189 0.00 -4.05 -5.34
CA GLY A 189 0.03 -2.88 -4.44
C GLY A 189 0.30 -1.51 -5.10
N LEU A 190 -0.02 -1.32 -6.37
CA LEU A 190 0.18 -0.04 -7.06
C LEU A 190 -1.00 0.90 -6.80
N ILE A 191 -0.74 2.18 -6.50
CA ILE A 191 -1.78 3.20 -6.25
C ILE A 191 -2.74 3.31 -7.44
N LYS A 192 -2.22 3.32 -8.67
CA LYS A 192 -3.02 3.36 -9.90
C LYS A 192 -3.96 2.18 -10.02
N THR A 193 -3.45 0.98 -9.78
CA THR A 193 -4.23 -0.25 -9.77
C THR A 193 -5.33 -0.19 -8.72
N ALA A 194 -4.99 0.21 -7.49
CA ALA A 194 -5.94 0.37 -6.39
C ALA A 194 -7.08 1.35 -6.74
N VAL A 195 -6.76 2.54 -7.26
CA VAL A 195 -7.77 3.52 -7.69
C VAL A 195 -8.68 2.94 -8.77
N ASN A 196 -8.11 2.29 -9.80
CA ASN A 196 -8.90 1.70 -10.87
C ASN A 196 -9.84 0.64 -10.31
N GLU A 197 -9.33 -0.31 -9.53
CA GLU A 197 -10.13 -1.39 -8.92
C GLU A 197 -11.28 -0.85 -8.08
N GLY A 198 -11.07 0.19 -7.28
CA GLY A 198 -12.12 0.84 -6.50
C GLY A 198 -13.29 1.34 -7.36
N LYS A 199 -12.99 1.91 -8.54
CA LYS A 199 -14.03 2.28 -9.51
C LYS A 199 -14.70 1.05 -10.14
N LEU A 200 -13.90 0.06 -10.55
CA LEU A 200 -14.40 -1.09 -11.29
C LEU A 200 -15.32 -1.99 -10.46
N VAL A 201 -15.00 -2.19 -9.17
CA VAL A 201 -15.87 -2.95 -8.27
C VAL A 201 -17.21 -2.23 -8.08
N MET A 202 -17.21 -0.90 -8.03
CA MET A 202 -18.42 -0.12 -7.84
C MET A 202 -19.34 -0.17 -9.07
N ASP A 203 -18.79 -0.30 -10.29
CA ASP A 203 -19.58 -0.58 -11.50
C ASP A 203 -20.37 -1.89 -11.36
N HIS A 204 -19.78 -2.91 -10.73
CA HIS A 204 -20.43 -4.20 -10.49
C HIS A 204 -21.47 -4.10 -9.36
N VAL A 205 -21.14 -3.41 -8.27
CA VAL A 205 -22.09 -3.17 -7.17
C VAL A 205 -23.32 -2.40 -7.67
N LYS A 206 -23.14 -1.34 -8.48
CA LYS A 206 -24.27 -0.61 -9.08
C LYS A 206 -25.21 -1.51 -9.87
N LYS A 207 -24.65 -2.38 -10.73
CA LYS A 207 -25.44 -3.34 -11.51
C LYS A 207 -26.21 -4.33 -10.62
N ARG A 208 -25.60 -4.73 -9.50
CA ARG A 208 -26.21 -5.66 -8.54
C ARG A 208 -27.32 -5.01 -7.71
N VAL A 209 -27.12 -3.77 -7.27
CA VAL A 209 -28.12 -2.99 -6.51
C VAL A 209 -29.32 -2.64 -7.40
N GLY A 210 -29.09 -2.41 -8.70
CA GLY A 210 -30.16 -2.08 -9.64
C GLY A 210 -30.57 -0.60 -9.52
N ARG A 211 -31.86 -0.33 -9.33
CA ARG A 211 -32.35 1.04 -9.13
C ARG A 211 -31.95 1.49 -7.72
N ALA A 212 -31.01 2.44 -7.64
CA ALA A 212 -30.64 3.06 -6.37
C ALA A 212 -31.88 3.68 -5.72
N GLU A 213 -32.17 3.31 -4.48
CA GLU A 213 -33.07 4.12 -3.66
C GLU A 213 -32.33 5.41 -3.27
N PRO A 214 -33.05 6.52 -2.98
CA PRO A 214 -32.39 7.76 -2.60
C PRO A 214 -31.42 7.52 -1.45
N ALA A 215 -30.18 8.00 -1.59
CA ALA A 215 -29.19 7.89 -0.53
C ALA A 215 -29.77 8.43 0.78
N ALA A 216 -29.66 7.65 1.86
CA ALA A 216 -30.16 8.08 3.15
C ALA A 216 -29.49 9.41 3.55
N ALA A 217 -30.29 10.31 4.13
CA ALA A 217 -29.83 11.64 4.53
C ALA A 217 -28.59 11.55 5.45
N GLU A 218 -27.74 12.56 5.37
CA GLU A 218 -26.55 12.67 6.21
C GLU A 218 -26.98 12.65 7.69
N GLY A 219 -26.48 11.67 8.47
CA GLY A 219 -26.92 11.44 9.85
C GLY A 219 -27.98 10.33 10.02
N SER A 220 -28.31 9.57 8.97
CA SER A 220 -29.15 8.37 9.10
C SER A 220 -28.55 7.33 10.06
N ASP A 221 -29.42 6.62 10.78
CA ASP A 221 -29.07 5.56 11.72
C ASP A 221 -28.07 4.57 11.07
N PRO A 222 -26.89 4.33 11.68
CA PRO A 222 -25.92 3.33 11.24
C PRO A 222 -26.52 1.95 10.94
N GLU A 223 -27.59 1.55 11.64
CA GLU A 223 -28.28 0.29 11.41
C GLU A 223 -29.24 0.31 10.21
N THR A 224 -29.47 1.46 9.59
CA THR A 224 -30.21 1.53 8.32
C THR A 224 -29.47 0.75 7.24
N LEU A 225 -30.19 -0.14 6.54
CA LEU A 225 -29.59 -0.98 5.51
C LEU A 225 -29.09 -0.15 4.32
N ARG A 226 -27.77 -0.07 4.17
CA ARG A 226 -27.10 0.65 3.07
C ARG A 226 -26.93 -0.21 1.83
N ASP A 227 -26.75 0.40 0.66
CA ASP A 227 -26.44 -0.34 -0.56
C ASP A 227 -25.04 -0.95 -0.52
N VAL A 228 -24.07 -0.19 0.01
CA VAL A 228 -22.68 -0.65 0.10
C VAL A 228 -21.92 -0.03 1.28
N LEU A 229 -21.17 -0.85 2.01
CA LEU A 229 -20.20 -0.39 3.01
C LEU A 229 -18.78 -0.68 2.51
N ILE A 230 -17.89 0.31 2.64
CA ILE A 230 -16.51 0.23 2.17
C ILE A 230 -15.58 0.21 3.39
N VAL A 231 -14.74 -0.81 3.50
CA VAL A 231 -13.79 -0.98 4.60
C VAL A 231 -12.40 -0.57 4.14
N GLY A 232 -11.89 0.53 4.70
CA GLY A 232 -10.62 1.17 4.37
C GLY A 232 -10.80 2.40 3.47
N ALA A 233 -10.08 3.48 3.78
CA ALA A 233 -10.03 4.72 3.01
C ALA A 233 -8.63 4.99 2.45
N GLY A 234 -7.96 3.93 1.97
CA GLY A 234 -6.82 4.03 1.06
C GLY A 234 -7.25 4.37 -0.38
N PRO A 235 -6.33 4.39 -1.37
CA PRO A 235 -6.65 4.76 -2.74
C PRO A 235 -7.81 3.97 -3.38
N ALA A 236 -7.88 2.66 -3.13
CA ALA A 236 -8.99 1.83 -3.62
C ALA A 236 -10.33 2.17 -2.94
N GLY A 237 -10.32 2.31 -1.61
CA GLY A 237 -11.52 2.63 -0.85
C GLY A 237 -12.06 4.02 -1.14
N LEU A 238 -11.19 5.03 -1.26
CA LEU A 238 -11.57 6.39 -1.66
C LEU A 238 -12.13 6.42 -3.07
N SER A 239 -11.50 5.72 -4.02
CA SER A 239 -12.03 5.62 -5.39
C SER A 239 -13.40 4.95 -5.43
N ALA A 240 -13.60 3.87 -4.66
CA ALA A 240 -14.89 3.22 -4.51
C ALA A 240 -15.93 4.17 -3.90
N ALA A 241 -15.57 4.92 -2.86
CA ALA A 241 -16.46 5.86 -2.18
C ALA A 241 -16.87 7.02 -3.08
N LEU A 242 -15.93 7.61 -3.81
CA LEU A 242 -16.21 8.67 -4.80
C LEU A 242 -17.08 8.15 -5.95
N THR A 243 -16.87 6.91 -6.38
CA THR A 243 -17.70 6.28 -7.44
C THR A 243 -19.11 5.98 -6.92
N ALA A 244 -19.25 5.50 -5.67
CA ALA A 244 -20.55 5.29 -5.04
C ALA A 244 -21.33 6.60 -4.92
N HIS A 245 -20.63 7.66 -4.50
CA HIS A 245 -21.16 9.02 -4.45
C HIS A 245 -21.65 9.50 -5.81
N GLN A 246 -20.81 9.36 -6.85
CA GLN A 246 -21.17 9.71 -8.22
C GLN A 246 -22.40 8.96 -8.73
N TYR A 247 -22.61 7.73 -8.27
CA TYR A 247 -23.76 6.90 -8.62
C TYR A 247 -25.00 7.15 -7.77
N GLY A 248 -24.91 7.99 -6.73
CA GLY A 248 -26.01 8.27 -5.81
C GLY A 248 -26.41 7.08 -4.95
N LEU A 249 -25.50 6.12 -4.72
CA LEU A 249 -25.77 4.95 -3.86
C LEU A 249 -25.80 5.36 -2.39
N ASP A 250 -26.53 4.63 -1.55
CA ASP A 250 -26.35 4.78 -0.11
C ASP A 250 -25.13 4.00 0.37
N TYR A 251 -24.11 4.72 0.85
CA TYR A 251 -22.85 4.13 1.26
C TYR A 251 -22.23 4.82 2.47
N VAL A 252 -21.29 4.11 3.10
CA VAL A 252 -20.33 4.69 4.04
C VAL A 252 -18.98 4.03 3.85
N ALA A 253 -17.90 4.81 3.83
CA ALA A 253 -16.55 4.30 3.94
C ALA A 253 -16.07 4.42 5.38
N ILE A 254 -15.46 3.38 5.92
CA ILE A 254 -14.99 3.30 7.30
C ILE A 254 -13.47 3.06 7.31
N GLU A 255 -12.72 3.88 8.05
CA GLU A 255 -11.27 3.84 8.14
C GLU A 255 -10.83 3.83 9.60
N GLN A 256 -9.93 2.89 9.95
CA GLN A 256 -9.44 2.71 11.32
C GLN A 256 -8.54 3.86 11.80
N GLY A 257 -7.85 4.54 10.88
CA GLY A 257 -7.05 5.72 11.17
C GLY A 257 -7.55 6.95 10.41
N GLU A 258 -6.61 7.71 9.82
CA GLU A 258 -6.93 8.81 8.93
C GLU A 258 -7.07 8.36 7.47
N ILE A 259 -7.65 9.23 6.64
CA ILE A 259 -7.74 9.02 5.19
C ILE A 259 -6.35 8.82 4.60
N ALA A 260 -6.22 7.83 3.71
CA ALA A 260 -4.95 7.43 3.11
C ALA A 260 -3.85 7.10 4.14
N SER A 261 -4.21 6.56 5.30
CA SER A 261 -3.29 6.23 6.42
C SER A 261 -2.03 5.51 5.96
N THR A 262 -2.12 4.51 5.08
CA THR A 262 -0.94 3.80 4.55
C THR A 262 0.08 4.74 3.87
N ILE A 263 -0.40 5.75 3.13
CA ILE A 263 0.46 6.74 2.44
C ILE A 263 1.06 7.73 3.44
N ARG A 264 0.35 8.09 4.52
CA ARG A 264 0.86 8.96 5.60
C ARG A 264 2.15 8.42 6.21
N HIS A 265 2.23 7.10 6.35
CA HIS A 265 3.38 6.38 6.91
C HIS A 265 4.45 6.00 5.87
N TYR A 266 4.38 6.49 4.63
CA TYR A 266 5.48 6.35 3.69
C TYR A 266 6.69 7.19 4.10
N PRO A 267 7.93 6.82 3.71
CA PRO A 267 9.08 7.71 3.90
C PRO A 267 8.81 9.10 3.29
N ARG A 268 9.35 10.16 3.91
CA ARG A 268 9.16 11.57 3.50
C ARG A 268 9.58 11.88 2.06
N HIS A 269 10.42 11.03 1.45
CA HIS A 269 10.95 11.25 0.10
C HIS A 269 10.51 10.19 -0.90
N LYS A 270 9.36 9.53 -0.68
CA LYS A 270 8.87 8.55 -1.63
C LYS A 270 8.42 9.23 -2.92
N PHE A 271 9.10 8.93 -4.03
CA PHE A 271 8.66 9.31 -5.36
C PHE A 271 7.38 8.55 -5.73
N LEU A 272 6.37 9.29 -6.15
CA LEU A 272 5.12 8.76 -6.67
C LEU A 272 5.21 8.79 -8.21
N MET A 273 4.91 7.69 -8.90
CA MET A 273 5.11 7.61 -10.35
C MET A 273 4.26 8.63 -11.13
N ALA A 274 4.82 9.14 -12.22
CA ALA A 274 4.36 10.32 -12.97
C ALA A 274 3.20 10.09 -13.97
N GLU A 275 2.64 8.88 -14.09
CA GLU A 275 1.49 8.68 -14.98
C GLU A 275 0.20 9.25 -14.37
N PRO A 276 -0.65 9.96 -15.16
CA PRO A 276 -1.87 10.57 -14.63
C PRO A 276 -2.84 9.53 -14.08
N LEU A 277 -3.30 9.74 -12.84
CA LEU A 277 -4.35 8.96 -12.20
C LEU A 277 -5.71 9.54 -12.54
N GLN A 278 -6.66 8.73 -13.01
CA GLN A 278 -8.03 9.19 -13.20
C GLN A 278 -8.81 9.02 -11.90
N ILE A 279 -9.01 10.10 -11.15
CA ILE A 279 -9.73 10.06 -9.89
C ILE A 279 -11.22 10.38 -10.13
N PRO A 280 -12.17 9.52 -9.68
CA PRO A 280 -13.60 9.81 -9.81
C PRO A 280 -13.97 11.16 -9.15
N LEU A 281 -14.85 11.94 -9.80
CA LEU A 281 -15.27 13.30 -9.39
C LEU A 281 -14.18 14.39 -9.37
N TYR A 282 -12.92 14.07 -9.68
CA TYR A 282 -11.82 15.03 -9.74
C TYR A 282 -11.19 15.16 -11.14
N GLY A 283 -11.05 14.05 -11.88
CA GLY A 283 -10.41 14.03 -13.19
C GLY A 283 -8.94 13.59 -13.16
N PRO A 284 -8.11 13.98 -14.15
CA PRO A 284 -6.71 13.58 -14.22
C PRO A 284 -5.89 14.24 -13.10
N LEU A 285 -5.32 13.41 -12.23
CA LEU A 285 -4.35 13.80 -11.23
C LEU A 285 -2.94 13.50 -11.76
N TYR A 286 -2.19 14.56 -12.06
CA TYR A 286 -0.77 14.47 -12.38
C TYR A 286 0.03 14.43 -11.09
N VAL A 287 0.69 13.30 -10.83
CA VAL A 287 1.56 13.11 -9.66
C VAL A 287 3.03 13.18 -10.10
N SER A 288 3.38 14.11 -11.00
CA SER A 288 4.78 14.32 -11.38
C SER A 288 5.51 15.05 -10.25
N ASP A 289 6.60 14.45 -9.75
CA ASP A 289 7.51 15.03 -8.74
C ASP A 289 6.86 15.50 -7.43
N GLY A 290 5.71 14.92 -7.07
CA GLY A 290 5.00 15.23 -5.83
C GLY A 290 5.53 14.47 -4.62
N THR A 291 5.57 15.11 -3.44
CA THR A 291 5.82 14.42 -2.17
C THR A 291 4.58 13.66 -1.71
N LYS A 292 4.72 12.74 -0.73
CA LYS A 292 3.56 12.08 -0.12
C LYS A 292 2.58 13.10 0.47
N GLU A 293 3.08 14.21 1.03
CA GLU A 293 2.27 15.29 1.60
C GLU A 293 1.44 15.99 0.52
N ALA A 294 2.00 16.22 -0.67
CA ALA A 294 1.25 16.76 -1.79
C ALA A 294 0.10 15.82 -2.21
N LEU A 295 0.35 14.51 -2.28
CA LEU A 295 -0.70 13.53 -2.57
C LEU A 295 -1.78 13.49 -1.49
N LEU A 296 -1.41 13.58 -0.21
CA LEU A 296 -2.36 13.64 0.90
C LEU A 296 -3.23 14.89 0.85
N ALA A 297 -2.63 16.05 0.59
CA ALA A 297 -3.36 17.31 0.44
C ALA A 297 -4.38 17.26 -0.72
N VAL A 298 -4.03 16.58 -1.82
CA VAL A 298 -4.97 16.33 -2.91
C VAL A 298 -6.14 15.47 -2.45
N TRP A 299 -5.89 14.37 -1.73
CA TRP A 299 -6.97 13.53 -1.21
C TRP A 299 -7.88 14.27 -0.23
N GLU A 300 -7.33 15.08 0.67
CA GLU A 300 -8.08 15.92 1.59
C GLU A 300 -8.94 16.96 0.85
N THR A 301 -8.38 17.57 -0.21
CA THR A 301 -9.11 18.50 -1.08
C THR A 301 -10.25 17.82 -1.81
N ILE A 302 -10.04 16.59 -2.32
CA ILE A 302 -11.08 15.82 -2.99
C ILE A 302 -12.21 15.48 -2.01
N VAL A 303 -11.86 15.01 -0.80
CA VAL A 303 -12.86 14.62 0.20
C VAL A 303 -13.70 15.83 0.63
N SER A 304 -13.04 16.95 0.94
CA SER A 304 -13.72 18.20 1.35
C SER A 304 -14.62 18.79 0.26
N ASN A 305 -14.19 18.77 -1.01
CA ASN A 305 -14.96 19.34 -2.11
C ASN A 305 -16.10 18.46 -2.62
N THR A 306 -16.01 17.13 -2.45
CA THR A 306 -17.02 16.19 -2.95
C THR A 306 -18.10 15.83 -1.93
N GLY A 307 -17.86 16.03 -0.64
CA GLY A 307 -18.77 15.57 0.41
C GLY A 307 -18.84 14.05 0.51
N VAL A 308 -17.80 13.34 0.07
CA VAL A 308 -17.72 11.88 0.15
C VAL A 308 -17.76 11.42 1.63
N ARG A 309 -18.69 10.51 1.95
CA ARG A 309 -18.92 10.04 3.33
C ARG A 309 -17.85 9.05 3.79
N VAL A 310 -16.89 9.52 4.59
CA VAL A 310 -15.83 8.71 5.22
C VAL A 310 -15.85 8.90 6.73
N ARG A 311 -15.92 7.80 7.49
CA ARG A 311 -15.78 7.76 8.96
C ARG A 311 -14.36 7.31 9.31
N THR A 312 -13.57 8.20 9.89
CA THR A 312 -12.19 7.92 10.32
C THR A 312 -12.14 7.53 11.80
N ASN A 313 -10.99 7.01 12.22
CA ASN A 313 -10.75 6.55 13.59
C ASN A 313 -11.78 5.50 14.05
N GLU A 314 -12.26 4.66 13.13
CA GLU A 314 -13.31 3.68 13.36
C GLU A 314 -12.90 2.36 12.72
N ARG A 315 -12.61 1.36 13.56
CA ARG A 315 -12.07 0.08 13.08
C ARG A 315 -13.20 -0.88 12.83
N VAL A 316 -13.25 -1.46 11.63
CA VAL A 316 -14.11 -2.63 11.37
C VAL A 316 -13.50 -3.85 12.04
N GLU A 317 -14.27 -4.49 12.92
CA GLU A 317 -13.84 -5.63 13.73
C GLU A 317 -14.37 -6.94 13.18
N ASN A 318 -15.58 -6.92 12.59
CA ASN A 318 -16.21 -8.12 12.05
C ASN A 318 -17.18 -7.79 10.90
N VAL A 319 -17.29 -8.70 9.94
CA VAL A 319 -18.30 -8.66 8.87
C VAL A 319 -18.97 -10.02 8.85
N LYS A 320 -20.26 -10.05 9.23
CA LYS A 320 -21.06 -11.26 9.23
C LYS A 320 -22.20 -11.14 8.24
N ARG A 321 -22.43 -12.21 7.48
CA ARG A 321 -23.59 -12.30 6.60
C ARG A 321 -24.86 -12.42 7.44
N ASP A 322 -25.87 -11.64 7.11
CA ASP A 322 -27.18 -11.65 7.76
C ASP A 322 -28.27 -11.55 6.68
N GLY A 323 -28.97 -12.67 6.44
CA GLY A 323 -29.96 -12.79 5.37
C GLY A 323 -29.38 -12.48 3.98
N SER A 324 -29.89 -11.43 3.33
CA SER A 324 -29.47 -10.95 2.01
C SER A 324 -28.36 -9.89 2.05
N GLY A 325 -27.93 -9.46 3.24
CA GLY A 325 -26.89 -8.46 3.44
C GLY A 325 -25.89 -8.85 4.51
N PHE A 326 -25.37 -7.85 5.21
CA PHE A 326 -24.29 -7.97 6.19
C PHE A 326 -24.56 -7.09 7.41
N VAL A 327 -24.14 -7.60 8.57
CA VAL A 327 -23.90 -6.80 9.78
C VAL A 327 -22.39 -6.59 9.91
N VAL A 328 -21.98 -5.33 9.96
CA VAL A 328 -20.58 -4.91 10.08
C VAL A 328 -20.39 -4.30 11.46
N ALA A 329 -19.66 -5.01 12.32
CA ALA A 329 -19.32 -4.54 13.66
C ALA A 329 -18.04 -3.70 13.62
N THR A 330 -18.05 -2.58 14.32
CA THR A 330 -16.93 -1.64 14.41
C THR A 330 -16.65 -1.25 15.86
N SER A 331 -15.51 -0.61 16.09
CA SER A 331 -15.13 -0.04 17.38
C SER A 331 -16.07 1.07 17.89
N LYS A 332 -17.02 1.55 17.07
CA LYS A 332 -17.96 2.63 17.43
C LYS A 332 -19.44 2.23 17.28
N GLY A 333 -19.74 1.02 16.83
CA GLY A 333 -21.12 0.56 16.61
C GLY A 333 -21.27 -0.42 15.47
N ASN A 334 -22.50 -0.74 15.12
CA ASN A 334 -22.86 -1.69 14.07
C ASN A 334 -23.45 -0.98 12.86
N TYR A 335 -23.21 -1.55 11.68
CA TYR A 335 -23.81 -1.11 10.42
C TYR A 335 -24.48 -2.26 9.71
N ARG A 336 -25.50 -1.95 8.90
CA ARG A 336 -26.12 -2.90 7.97
C ARG A 336 -25.86 -2.49 6.53
N ALA A 337 -25.45 -3.44 5.68
CA ALA A 337 -25.22 -3.19 4.26
C ALA A 337 -25.58 -4.39 3.38
N LYS A 338 -26.13 -4.15 2.19
CA LYS A 338 -26.40 -5.20 1.18
C LYS A 338 -25.11 -5.76 0.61
N ASN A 339 -24.10 -4.91 0.44
CA ASN A 339 -22.79 -5.26 -0.10
C ASN A 339 -21.67 -4.69 0.77
N VAL A 340 -20.54 -5.37 0.83
CA VAL A 340 -19.35 -4.91 1.54
C VAL A 340 -18.14 -4.98 0.61
N ILE A 341 -17.38 -3.89 0.52
CA ILE A 341 -16.11 -3.83 -0.23
C ILE A 341 -14.96 -3.75 0.78
N LEU A 342 -14.10 -4.76 0.78
CA LEU A 342 -12.87 -4.80 1.58
C LEU A 342 -11.71 -4.17 0.79
N ALA A 343 -11.34 -2.96 1.17
CA ALA A 343 -10.26 -2.15 0.60
C ALA A 343 -9.14 -1.85 1.64
N LEU A 344 -8.88 -2.82 2.53
CA LEU A 344 -8.06 -2.68 3.73
C LEU A 344 -6.55 -2.89 3.54
N GLY A 345 -6.08 -3.21 2.32
CA GLY A 345 -4.66 -3.43 1.99
C GLY A 345 -4.04 -4.67 2.66
N ARG A 346 -2.73 -4.91 2.46
CA ARG A 346 -2.04 -6.08 3.04
C ARG A 346 -1.35 -5.83 4.38
N ARG A 347 -1.28 -4.58 4.83
CA ARG A 347 -0.55 -4.21 6.06
C ARG A 347 -1.20 -4.70 7.34
N GLY A 348 -2.51 -4.90 7.34
CA GLY A 348 -3.26 -5.21 8.56
C GLY A 348 -3.35 -4.04 9.52
N THR A 349 -3.75 -4.33 10.75
CA THR A 349 -3.74 -3.36 11.85
C THR A 349 -2.46 -3.53 12.65
N PRO A 350 -1.47 -2.63 12.55
CA PRO A 350 -0.28 -2.74 13.38
C PRO A 350 -0.63 -2.56 14.86
N ARG A 351 0.14 -3.20 15.75
CA ARG A 351 0.10 -2.88 17.17
C ARG A 351 0.83 -1.55 17.37
N MET A 352 0.20 -0.66 18.12
CA MET A 352 0.75 0.65 18.47
C MET A 352 1.61 0.55 19.74
N LEU A 353 2.61 1.41 19.84
CA LEU A 353 3.47 1.60 21.00
C LEU A 353 2.70 2.22 22.18
N GLY A 354 1.72 3.08 21.89
CA GLY A 354 0.92 3.79 22.89
C GLY A 354 1.73 4.83 23.67
N VAL A 355 2.72 5.45 23.05
CA VAL A 355 3.64 6.42 23.68
C VAL A 355 3.47 7.81 23.09
N PRO A 356 3.74 8.89 23.86
CA PRO A 356 3.72 10.24 23.32
C PRO A 356 4.67 10.39 22.12
N GLY A 357 4.20 11.03 21.05
CA GLY A 357 4.95 11.27 19.82
C GLY A 357 4.94 10.13 18.82
N GLU A 358 4.19 9.05 19.08
CA GLU A 358 4.00 7.95 18.13
C GLU A 358 3.33 8.42 16.82
N GLU A 359 2.52 9.48 16.88
CA GLU A 359 1.84 10.10 15.75
C GLU A 359 2.76 10.92 14.81
N LEU A 360 4.03 11.13 15.20
CA LEU A 360 4.97 11.87 14.37
C LEU A 360 5.24 11.13 13.05
N GLY A 361 5.32 11.87 11.94
CA GLY A 361 5.55 11.33 10.58
C GLY A 361 6.90 10.62 10.35
N LYS A 362 7.73 10.48 11.40
CA LYS A 362 8.97 9.68 11.44
C LYS A 362 8.75 8.24 11.92
N VAL A 363 7.56 7.92 12.42
CA VAL A 363 7.18 6.59 12.91
C VAL A 363 6.49 5.82 11.79
N ALA A 364 6.92 4.58 11.56
CA ALA A 364 6.34 3.68 10.57
C ALA A 364 6.18 2.26 11.14
N TYR A 365 5.14 1.57 10.70
CA TYR A 365 4.84 0.19 11.15
C TYR A 365 5.21 -0.88 10.12
N SER A 366 5.89 -0.49 9.05
CA SER A 366 6.47 -1.42 8.09
C SER A 366 7.65 -0.77 7.38
N LEU A 367 8.64 -1.57 6.99
CA LEU A 367 9.70 -1.14 6.09
C LEU A 367 9.30 -1.45 4.64
N ILE A 368 9.28 -0.43 3.78
CA ILE A 368 8.86 -0.57 2.37
C ILE A 368 10.07 -0.71 1.45
N GLU A 369 11.02 0.21 1.62
CA GLU A 369 12.20 0.40 0.78
C GLU A 369 13.35 0.86 1.70
N ALA A 370 14.27 -0.04 2.03
CA ALA A 370 15.42 0.24 2.89
C ALA A 370 16.38 1.25 2.25
N GLU A 371 16.53 1.19 0.92
CA GLU A 371 17.39 2.09 0.14
C GLU A 371 16.99 3.57 0.23
N SER A 372 15.71 3.86 0.53
CA SER A 372 15.24 5.23 0.78
C SER A 372 15.86 5.87 2.03
N TYR A 373 16.57 5.09 2.86
CA TYR A 373 17.20 5.55 4.09
C TYR A 373 18.72 5.44 3.98
N ALA A 374 19.39 6.58 3.89
CA ALA A 374 20.84 6.67 3.86
C ALA A 374 21.35 7.72 4.84
N GLY A 375 22.37 7.36 5.62
CA GLY A 375 22.99 8.26 6.59
C GLY A 375 22.05 8.67 7.74
N LYS A 376 21.08 7.83 8.11
CA LYS A 376 20.06 8.15 9.12
C LYS A 376 20.30 7.41 10.44
N LYS A 377 19.86 8.01 11.54
CA LYS A 377 19.75 7.39 12.86
C LYS A 377 18.39 6.73 12.99
N ILE A 378 18.34 5.40 13.02
CA ILE A 378 17.10 4.64 12.88
C ILE A 378 16.92 3.74 14.10
N LEU A 379 15.74 3.81 14.70
CA LEU A 379 15.32 2.90 15.75
C LEU A 379 14.35 1.87 15.15
N VAL A 380 14.64 0.59 15.30
CA VAL A 380 13.71 -0.50 15.02
C VAL A 380 13.23 -1.05 16.36
N VAL A 381 11.92 -1.16 16.55
CA VAL A 381 11.31 -1.65 17.79
C VAL A 381 10.62 -2.98 17.51
N GLY A 382 11.03 -4.04 18.20
CA GLY A 382 10.43 -5.36 18.05
C GLY A 382 11.43 -6.50 18.17
N GLY A 383 10.92 -7.72 18.23
CA GLY A 383 11.74 -8.93 18.36
C GLY A 383 11.20 -10.15 17.61
N GLY A 384 10.29 -9.92 16.66
CA GLY A 384 9.84 -10.93 15.71
C GLY A 384 10.54 -10.78 14.36
N ASP A 385 10.34 -11.73 13.46
CA ASP A 385 11.05 -11.79 12.17
C ASP A 385 11.08 -10.47 11.41
N SER A 386 9.92 -9.81 11.22
CA SER A 386 9.86 -8.53 10.51
C SER A 386 10.75 -7.43 11.10
N ALA A 387 10.89 -7.37 12.43
CA ALA A 387 11.76 -6.40 13.10
C ALA A 387 13.23 -6.70 12.85
N LEU A 388 13.61 -7.98 12.95
CA LEU A 388 14.99 -8.41 12.76
C LEU A 388 15.42 -8.26 11.29
N GLU A 389 14.55 -8.62 10.35
CA GLU A 389 14.76 -8.46 8.91
C GLU A 389 14.93 -6.99 8.51
N ALA A 390 14.08 -6.10 9.05
CA ALA A 390 14.18 -4.67 8.82
C ALA A 390 15.47 -4.08 9.40
N ALA A 391 15.84 -4.47 10.63
CA ALA A 391 17.08 -4.00 11.26
C ALA A 391 18.32 -4.37 10.44
N VAL A 392 18.42 -5.63 9.98
CA VAL A 392 19.51 -6.09 9.12
C VAL A 392 19.47 -5.41 7.75
N GLY A 393 18.30 -5.26 7.15
CA GLY A 393 18.14 -4.59 5.86
C GLY A 393 18.58 -3.13 5.90
N LEU A 394 18.25 -2.41 6.98
CA LEU A 394 18.61 -1.01 7.17
C LEU A 394 20.09 -0.83 7.57
N SER A 395 20.67 -1.78 8.30
CA SER A 395 22.06 -1.70 8.78
C SER A 395 23.09 -1.92 7.66
N LYS A 396 22.71 -2.65 6.61
CA LYS A 396 23.56 -2.89 5.44
C LYS A 396 23.69 -1.67 4.52
N HIS A 397 22.78 -0.70 4.59
CA HIS A 397 22.90 0.55 3.84
C HIS A 397 23.97 1.47 4.46
N LYS A 398 25.02 1.71 3.67
CA LYS A 398 26.25 2.37 4.12
C LYS A 398 25.96 3.77 4.65
N ARG A 399 26.15 3.93 5.98
CA ARG A 399 26.02 5.12 6.86
C ARG A 399 24.80 5.19 7.77
N ASN A 400 23.87 4.23 7.74
CA ASN A 400 22.80 4.21 8.74
C ASN A 400 23.34 3.81 10.12
N GLN A 401 22.87 4.49 11.16
CA GLN A 401 23.09 4.11 12.56
C GLN A 401 21.82 3.43 13.06
N VAL A 402 21.80 2.10 13.05
CA VAL A 402 20.60 1.32 13.39
C VAL A 402 20.68 0.84 14.83
N THR A 403 19.65 1.16 15.62
CA THR A 403 19.42 0.60 16.95
C THR A 403 18.20 -0.31 16.91
N LEU A 404 18.34 -1.57 17.35
CA LEU A 404 17.23 -2.50 17.55
C LEU A 404 16.85 -2.54 19.04
N SER A 405 15.69 -2.00 19.39
CA SER A 405 15.13 -2.04 20.74
C SER A 405 14.13 -3.19 20.88
N TYR A 406 14.31 -4.00 21.91
CA TYR A 406 13.40 -5.09 22.24
C TYR A 406 13.19 -5.22 23.74
N ARG A 407 11.92 -5.36 24.13
CA ARG A 407 11.49 -5.47 25.54
C ARG A 407 11.93 -6.76 26.24
N GLY A 408 12.20 -7.82 25.48
CA GLY A 408 12.61 -9.11 26.05
C GLY A 408 14.13 -9.27 26.10
N GLY A 409 14.58 -10.31 26.82
CA GLY A 409 16.00 -10.68 26.93
C GLY A 409 16.53 -11.49 25.75
N SER A 410 15.67 -12.17 24.99
CA SER A 410 16.06 -13.08 23.89
C SER A 410 15.05 -13.06 22.73
N PHE A 411 15.52 -13.29 21.49
CA PHE A 411 14.68 -13.31 20.29
C PHE A 411 14.03 -14.69 20.02
N GLU A 412 13.59 -15.41 21.04
CA GLU A 412 13.12 -16.81 20.92
C GLU A 412 12.01 -17.01 19.88
N ARG A 413 11.11 -16.02 19.74
CA ARG A 413 9.99 -16.04 18.79
C ARG A 413 10.42 -15.86 17.33
N ALA A 414 11.62 -15.34 17.08
CA ALA A 414 12.13 -15.18 15.72
C ALA A 414 12.79 -16.47 15.23
N ARG A 415 12.71 -16.69 13.92
CA ARG A 415 13.35 -17.83 13.25
C ARG A 415 14.86 -17.80 13.50
N GLU A 416 15.44 -18.99 13.66
CA GLU A 416 16.86 -19.15 14.00
C GLU A 416 17.79 -18.36 13.07
N ARG A 417 17.50 -18.38 11.77
CA ARG A 417 18.25 -17.63 10.75
C ARG A 417 18.28 -16.12 11.02
N ASN A 418 17.13 -15.54 11.36
CA ASN A 418 17.04 -14.10 11.63
C ASN A 418 17.82 -13.73 12.91
N ARG A 419 17.85 -14.63 13.90
CA ARG A 419 18.70 -14.48 15.09
C ARG A 419 20.18 -14.48 14.73
N LYS A 420 20.62 -15.39 13.84
CA LYS A 420 22.01 -15.45 13.34
C LYS A 420 22.41 -14.17 12.63
N PHE A 421 21.58 -13.65 11.72
CA PHE A 421 21.87 -12.39 11.03
C PHE A 421 22.01 -11.19 11.97
N ILE A 422 21.18 -11.12 13.02
CA ILE A 422 21.34 -10.07 14.04
C ILE A 422 22.65 -10.23 14.81
N ALA A 423 22.99 -11.44 15.25
CA ALA A 423 24.22 -11.69 15.98
C ALA A 423 25.46 -11.35 15.14
N GLU A 424 25.47 -11.72 13.86
CA GLU A 424 26.53 -11.37 12.91
C GLU A 424 26.62 -9.85 12.69
N ALA A 425 25.48 -9.18 12.47
CA ALA A 425 25.45 -7.73 12.28
C ALA A 425 25.87 -6.95 13.54
N GLU A 426 25.50 -7.42 14.73
CA GLU A 426 25.93 -6.87 16.02
C GLU A 426 27.44 -7.06 16.20
N ALA A 427 27.98 -8.24 15.92
CA ALA A 427 29.42 -8.53 16.00
C ALA A 427 30.26 -7.71 15.01
N GLN A 428 29.70 -7.39 13.84
CA GLN A 428 30.33 -6.51 12.84
C GLN A 428 30.16 -5.01 13.15
N GLY A 429 29.44 -4.65 14.22
CA GLY A 429 29.17 -3.26 14.58
C GLY A 429 28.22 -2.53 13.60
N LEU A 430 27.47 -3.26 12.77
CA LEU A 430 26.53 -2.69 11.80
C LEU A 430 25.26 -2.14 12.46
N LEU A 431 24.89 -2.69 13.62
CA LEU A 431 23.75 -2.25 14.40
C LEU A 431 24.03 -2.42 15.90
N THR A 432 23.28 -1.70 16.73
CA THR A 432 23.29 -1.85 18.19
C THR A 432 22.00 -2.53 18.65
N VAL A 433 22.10 -3.60 19.44
CA VAL A 433 20.92 -4.24 20.04
C VAL A 433 20.74 -3.80 21.49
N ARG A 434 19.55 -3.30 21.83
CA ARG A 434 19.14 -2.91 23.18
C ARG A 434 18.05 -3.87 23.66
N ARG A 435 18.46 -4.93 24.35
CA ARG A 435 17.55 -5.89 25.00
C ARG A 435 17.00 -5.29 26.29
N ASN A 436 15.89 -5.85 26.79
CA ASN A 436 15.19 -5.36 27.98
C ASN A 436 14.93 -3.83 27.93
N SER A 437 14.64 -3.30 26.74
CA SER A 437 14.40 -1.88 26.52
C SER A 437 13.02 -1.61 25.93
N GLN A 438 12.42 -0.48 26.29
CA GLN A 438 11.12 -0.04 25.80
C GLN A 438 11.16 1.43 25.41
N VAL A 439 10.38 1.82 24.41
CA VAL A 439 10.19 3.24 24.07
C VAL A 439 9.26 3.85 25.11
N LYS A 440 9.59 5.05 25.61
CA LYS A 440 8.74 5.83 26.51
C LYS A 440 8.17 7.09 25.87
N GLU A 441 8.94 7.71 24.97
CA GLU A 441 8.57 8.96 24.28
C GLU A 441 9.31 9.04 22.95
N ILE A 442 8.65 9.56 21.91
CA ILE A 442 9.25 9.85 20.61
C ILE A 442 9.21 11.36 20.40
N ARG A 443 10.37 11.98 20.16
CA ARG A 443 10.50 13.41 19.87
C ARG A 443 10.87 13.64 18.41
N ALA A 444 10.85 14.90 17.99
CA ALA A 444 11.17 15.28 16.61
C ALA A 444 12.54 14.75 16.14
N ASP A 445 13.56 14.83 16.99
CA ASP A 445 14.97 14.51 16.70
C ASP A 445 15.59 13.47 17.65
N ALA A 446 14.81 12.93 18.60
CA ALA A 446 15.27 11.94 19.57
C ALA A 446 14.17 10.93 19.93
N VAL A 447 14.57 9.83 20.59
CA VAL A 447 13.66 8.87 21.23
C VAL A 447 14.16 8.61 22.65
N VAL A 448 13.25 8.57 23.61
CA VAL A 448 13.54 8.16 24.99
C VAL A 448 13.29 6.65 25.12
N LEU A 449 14.35 5.90 25.39
CA LEU A 449 14.29 4.48 25.74
C LEU A 449 14.42 4.31 27.25
N GLU A 450 13.73 3.33 27.82
CA GLU A 450 13.92 2.90 29.20
C GLU A 450 14.46 1.48 29.22
N ALA A 451 15.55 1.26 29.94
CA ALA A 451 16.12 -0.06 30.20
C ALA A 451 16.58 -0.14 31.65
N ALA A 452 16.27 -1.24 32.35
CA ALA A 452 16.59 -1.42 33.77
C ALA A 452 16.16 -0.24 34.67
N GLY A 453 15.03 0.40 34.37
CA GLY A 453 14.50 1.56 35.11
C GLY A 453 15.22 2.88 34.84
N GLN A 454 16.22 2.91 33.94
CA GLN A 454 16.91 4.12 33.55
C GLN A 454 16.45 4.58 32.16
N ALA A 455 16.04 5.84 32.07
CA ALA A 455 15.74 6.50 30.82
C ALA A 455 17.04 6.97 30.14
N MET A 456 17.14 6.71 28.84
CA MET A 456 18.23 7.18 27.99
C MET A 456 17.64 7.84 26.74
N GLU A 457 18.20 8.97 26.37
CA GLU A 457 17.84 9.67 25.15
C GLU A 457 18.76 9.25 24.02
N VAL A 458 18.17 8.90 22.87
CA VAL A 458 18.89 8.47 21.67
C VAL A 458 18.52 9.39 20.51
N PRO A 459 19.48 10.11 19.91
CA PRO A 459 19.22 10.88 18.70
C PRO A 459 18.66 9.99 17.59
N ASN A 460 17.58 10.42 16.95
CA ASN A 460 16.80 9.56 16.07
C ASN A 460 16.13 10.36 14.94
N ASP A 461 16.23 9.86 13.72
CA ASP A 461 15.56 10.39 12.54
C ASP A 461 14.27 9.63 12.20
N TYR A 462 14.25 8.31 12.40
CA TYR A 462 13.14 7.42 12.04
C TYR A 462 12.93 6.29 13.05
N VAL A 463 11.68 5.91 13.26
CA VAL A 463 11.27 4.79 14.11
C VAL A 463 10.47 3.77 13.30
N PHE A 464 10.88 2.51 13.31
CA PHE A 464 10.11 1.39 12.78
C PHE A 464 9.53 0.56 13.92
N ALA A 465 8.24 0.77 14.23
CA ALA A 465 7.50 0.03 15.26
C ALA A 465 6.99 -1.31 14.71
N LEU A 466 7.85 -2.33 14.68
CA LEU A 466 7.59 -3.65 14.13
C LEU A 466 7.26 -4.65 15.25
N ILE A 467 6.25 -4.30 16.04
CA ILE A 467 5.83 -5.04 17.25
C ILE A 467 4.67 -6.03 17.00
N GLY A 468 4.42 -6.34 15.73
CA GLY A 468 3.35 -7.22 15.27
C GLY A 468 2.05 -6.46 14.98
N GLY A 469 1.03 -7.19 14.54
CA GLY A 469 -0.26 -6.64 14.12
C GLY A 469 -1.29 -7.74 13.93
N VAL A 470 -2.52 -7.34 13.64
CA VAL A 470 -3.57 -8.25 13.18
C VAL A 470 -3.44 -8.40 11.68
N SER A 471 -3.23 -9.64 11.22
CA SER A 471 -3.13 -9.94 9.79
C SER A 471 -4.48 -9.71 9.09
N PRO A 472 -4.52 -9.09 7.91
CA PRO A 472 -5.70 -9.08 7.05
C PRO A 472 -6.23 -10.48 6.76
N GLU A 473 -5.36 -11.48 6.68
CA GLU A 473 -5.73 -12.85 6.34
C GLU A 473 -6.64 -13.47 7.41
N GLU A 474 -6.32 -13.26 8.70
CA GLU A 474 -7.13 -13.77 9.81
C GLU A 474 -8.52 -13.11 9.80
N PHE A 475 -8.59 -11.82 9.49
CA PHE A 475 -9.85 -11.11 9.31
C PHE A 475 -10.65 -11.69 8.14
N LEU A 476 -10.02 -11.87 6.97
CA LEU A 476 -10.65 -12.44 5.78
C LEU A 476 -11.22 -13.84 6.04
N GLN A 477 -10.46 -14.72 6.68
CA GLN A 477 -10.92 -16.06 7.04
C GLN A 477 -12.14 -16.02 7.97
N LYS A 478 -12.15 -15.11 8.97
CA LYS A 478 -13.30 -14.91 9.86
C LYS A 478 -14.56 -14.43 9.12
N THR A 479 -14.40 -13.72 8.01
CA THR A 479 -15.52 -13.29 7.14
C THR A 479 -15.98 -14.39 6.17
N GLY A 480 -15.37 -15.57 6.21
CA GLY A 480 -15.68 -16.71 5.33
C GLY A 480 -14.96 -16.67 3.97
N VAL A 481 -14.01 -15.74 3.79
CA VAL A 481 -13.24 -15.65 2.54
C VAL A 481 -12.19 -16.75 2.51
N GLU A 482 -12.21 -17.53 1.43
CA GLU A 482 -11.19 -18.55 1.17
C GLU A 482 -9.85 -17.92 0.76
N ILE A 483 -8.76 -18.42 1.33
CA ILE A 483 -7.40 -18.07 0.93
C ILE A 483 -6.86 -19.20 0.08
N VAL A 484 -6.44 -18.88 -1.15
CA VAL A 484 -5.98 -19.85 -2.14
C VAL A 484 -4.55 -19.58 -2.56
N GLU A 485 -3.86 -20.64 -2.98
CA GLU A 485 -2.57 -20.51 -3.65
C GLU A 485 -2.78 -20.42 -5.15
N LYS A 486 -2.29 -19.33 -5.76
CA LYS A 486 -2.38 -19.11 -7.19
C LYS A 486 -1.02 -19.08 -7.84
N ALA A 487 -0.89 -19.87 -8.90
CA ALA A 487 0.30 -19.99 -9.72
C ALA A 487 0.42 -18.79 -10.69
N LEU A 488 1.26 -17.80 -10.38
CA LEU A 488 1.57 -16.68 -11.26
C LEU A 488 2.60 -17.09 -12.30
N ALA A 489 2.17 -17.06 -13.56
CA ALA A 489 3.09 -16.96 -14.68
C ALA A 489 3.64 -15.54 -14.67
N MET A 490 4.93 -15.40 -14.35
CA MET A 490 5.65 -14.17 -14.61
C MET A 490 5.76 -14.03 -16.13
N ALA A 491 4.70 -13.49 -16.77
CA ALA A 491 4.85 -12.91 -18.08
C ALA A 491 5.95 -11.86 -17.94
N GLY A 492 7.02 -11.98 -18.73
CA GLY A 492 8.16 -11.07 -18.67
C GLY A 492 7.66 -9.64 -18.53
N GLU A 493 8.01 -8.99 -17.41
CA GLU A 493 7.69 -7.59 -17.23
C GLU A 493 8.31 -6.84 -18.42
N PRO A 494 7.59 -5.89 -19.05
CA PRO A 494 8.23 -5.03 -20.03
C PRO A 494 9.40 -4.35 -19.32
N ALA A 495 10.61 -4.51 -19.88
CA ALA A 495 11.80 -3.85 -19.38
C ALA A 495 11.48 -2.36 -19.19
N PHE A 496 11.62 -1.88 -17.95
CA PHE A 496 11.54 -0.46 -17.64
C PHE A 496 12.82 0.17 -18.20
N SER A 497 12.73 0.73 -19.41
CA SER A 497 13.77 1.56 -20.03
C SER A 497 13.67 3.00 -19.54
#